data_AF-A0A1V5QG27-F1
#
_entry.id   AF-A0A1V5QG27-F1
#
_cell.length_a   1.000
_cell.length_b   1.000
_cell.length_c   1.000
_cell.angle_alpha   90.00
_cell.angle_beta   90.00
_cell.angle_gamma   90.00
#
_symmetry.space_group_name_H-M   'P 1'
#
loop_
_entity.id
_entity.type
_entity.pdbx_description
1 polymer ?
#
loop_
_entity_poly.entity_id
_entity_poly.type
_entity_poly.pdbx_seq_one_letter_code
_entity_poly.pdbx_strand_id
1 'polypeptide(L)'
;MESQVDEIRRYFSTFIGSGKLAVKQAFITAENIEELFAQMKVPAEFDYLSVDIDGNDYWVWKAIQRFSPRVVSVEYNGVFPAHVNWVMPYAPQHSWDGTNYYGASLKALENLGRQKGYSLVGCNLVGVNAFFVRNDLLGDRFCAPFTAENHYEPRRYFLCQSPWRYMKFGPYVEG
;
A
#
# COMPACT_ATOMS: atom_id res chain seq x y z
N MET A 1 -2.87 19.50 -18.03
CA MET A 1 -2.04 19.05 -16.90
C MET A 1 -1.34 17.78 -17.32
N GLU A 2 -0.02 17.69 -17.11
CA GLU A 2 0.70 16.40 -17.22
C GLU A 2 0.09 15.41 -16.22
N SER A 3 -0.04 14.15 -16.60
CA SER A 3 -0.42 13.12 -15.63
C SER A 3 0.77 12.82 -14.71
N GLN A 4 0.51 12.28 -13.51
CA GLN A 4 1.58 11.83 -12.62
C GLN A 4 2.51 10.80 -13.32
N VAL A 5 1.97 10.00 -14.24
CA VAL A 5 2.74 9.04 -15.04
C VAL A 5 3.69 9.75 -16.01
N ASP A 6 3.29 10.87 -16.60
CA ASP A 6 4.15 11.66 -17.49
C ASP A 6 5.31 12.28 -16.70
N GLU A 7 5.04 12.78 -15.49
CA GLU A 7 6.09 13.26 -14.57
C GLU A 7 7.07 12.14 -14.21
N ILE A 8 6.59 10.94 -13.87
CA ILE A 8 7.46 9.79 -13.59
C ILE A 8 8.33 9.46 -14.80
N ARG A 9 7.74 9.37 -16.00
CA ARG A 9 8.48 9.08 -17.24
C ARG A 9 9.56 10.10 -17.53
N ARG A 10 9.29 11.37 -17.23
CA ARG A 10 10.25 12.47 -17.42
C ARG A 10 11.38 12.42 -16.38
N TYR A 11 11.05 12.35 -15.10
CA TYR A 11 12.04 12.46 -14.02
C TYR A 11 12.85 11.18 -13.80
N PHE A 12 12.29 10.01 -14.11
CA PHE A 12 12.94 8.70 -13.95
C PHE A 12 13.27 8.03 -15.29
N SER A 13 13.41 8.81 -16.36
CA SER A 13 13.71 8.31 -17.72
C SER A 13 14.95 7.41 -17.76
N THR A 14 16.00 7.73 -17.01
CA THR A 14 17.22 6.90 -16.89
C THR A 14 16.91 5.50 -16.32
N PHE A 15 16.15 5.42 -15.22
CA PHE A 15 15.80 4.13 -14.60
C PHE A 15 14.86 3.31 -15.48
N ILE A 16 13.96 3.98 -16.20
CA ILE A 16 13.08 3.33 -17.18
C ILE A 16 13.89 2.81 -18.37
N GLY A 17 14.77 3.64 -18.94
CA GLY A 17 15.60 3.29 -20.09
C GLY A 17 16.59 2.15 -19.79
N SER A 18 17.05 2.04 -18.55
CA SER A 18 17.90 0.93 -18.08
C SER A 18 17.13 -0.30 -17.61
N GLY A 19 15.79 -0.25 -17.59
CA GLY A 19 14.94 -1.35 -17.14
C GLY A 19 14.90 -1.58 -15.62
N LYS A 20 15.48 -0.69 -14.81
CA LYS A 20 15.43 -0.73 -13.34
C LYS A 20 14.08 -0.28 -12.77
N LEU A 21 13.29 0.47 -13.55
CA LEU A 21 11.95 0.91 -13.21
C LEU A 21 10.99 0.61 -14.37
N ALA A 22 9.83 0.03 -14.08
CA ALA A 22 8.75 -0.14 -15.03
C ALA A 22 7.50 0.58 -14.52
N VAL A 23 6.77 1.23 -15.42
CA VAL A 23 5.59 2.03 -15.07
C VAL A 23 4.44 1.67 -16.00
N LYS A 24 3.29 1.36 -15.41
CA LYS A 24 2.05 1.07 -16.13
C LYS A 24 0.95 1.99 -15.62
N GLN A 25 0.37 2.76 -16.54
CA GLN A 25 -0.84 3.51 -16.26
C GLN A 25 -2.04 2.59 -16.44
N ALA A 26 -2.80 2.36 -15.38
CA ALA A 26 -4.03 1.58 -15.38
C ALA A 26 -4.91 2.00 -14.19
N PHE A 27 -6.22 1.87 -14.34
CA PHE A 27 -7.15 1.93 -13.21
C PHE A 27 -7.23 0.53 -12.59
N ILE A 28 -6.78 0.38 -11.34
CA ILE A 28 -6.64 -0.93 -10.69
C ILE A 28 -7.98 -1.35 -10.08
N THR A 29 -8.38 -2.59 -10.32
CA THR A 29 -9.56 -3.22 -9.74
C THR A 29 -9.21 -4.60 -9.18
N ALA A 30 -10.12 -5.19 -8.39
CA ALA A 30 -9.94 -6.54 -7.87
C ALA A 30 -9.86 -7.58 -9.01
N GLU A 31 -10.52 -7.33 -10.14
CA GLU A 31 -10.55 -8.26 -11.28
C GLU A 31 -9.29 -8.19 -12.14
N ASN A 32 -8.57 -7.07 -12.15
CA ASN A 32 -7.48 -6.85 -13.10
C ASN A 32 -6.08 -6.87 -12.50
N ILE A 33 -5.92 -6.79 -11.18
CA ILE A 33 -4.61 -6.60 -10.55
C ILE A 33 -3.61 -7.72 -10.88
N GLU A 34 -4.02 -8.98 -10.84
CA GLU A 34 -3.12 -10.10 -11.13
C GLU A 34 -2.73 -10.17 -12.62
N GLU A 35 -3.66 -9.81 -13.50
CA GLU A 35 -3.39 -9.74 -14.93
C GLU A 35 -2.41 -8.59 -15.24
N LEU A 36 -2.55 -7.45 -14.57
CA LEU A 36 -1.59 -6.35 -14.65
C LEU A 36 -0.20 -6.78 -14.16
N PHE A 37 -0.12 -7.54 -13.05
CA PHE A 37 1.15 -8.10 -12.58
C PHE A 37 1.78 -9.06 -13.60
N ALA A 38 0.97 -9.93 -14.22
CA ALA A 38 1.44 -10.85 -15.25
C ALA A 38 1.96 -10.11 -16.50
N GLN A 39 1.23 -9.10 -16.98
CA GLN A 39 1.65 -8.24 -18.10
C GLN A 39 2.98 -7.53 -17.81
N MET A 40 3.17 -7.11 -16.56
CA MET A 40 4.39 -6.45 -16.08
C MET A 40 5.49 -7.44 -15.69
N LYS A 41 5.26 -8.76 -15.88
CA LYS A 41 6.21 -9.83 -15.55
C LYS A 41 6.69 -9.78 -14.09
N VAL A 42 5.81 -9.36 -13.17
CA VAL A 42 6.08 -9.41 -11.74
C VAL A 42 6.28 -10.88 -11.34
N PRO A 43 7.37 -11.24 -10.63
CA PRO A 43 7.55 -12.62 -10.19
C PRO A 43 6.51 -12.97 -9.12
N ALA A 44 6.15 -14.25 -9.02
CA ALA A 44 5.17 -14.71 -8.03
C ALA A 44 5.63 -14.41 -6.58
N GLU A 45 6.94 -14.48 -6.33
CA GLU A 45 7.56 -14.04 -5.08
C GLU A 45 8.45 -12.81 -5.34
N PHE A 46 8.23 -11.75 -4.57
CA PHE A 46 9.02 -10.52 -4.59
C PHE A 46 9.10 -9.92 -3.19
N ASP A 47 9.92 -8.90 -2.98
CA ASP A 47 10.18 -8.43 -1.62
C ASP A 47 9.08 -7.54 -1.04
N TYR A 48 8.54 -6.60 -1.80
CA TYR A 48 7.66 -5.55 -1.27
C TYR A 48 6.50 -5.19 -2.20
N LEU A 49 5.28 -5.22 -1.66
CA LEU A 49 4.05 -4.74 -2.30
C LEU A 49 3.50 -3.53 -1.52
N SER A 50 3.18 -2.44 -2.22
CA SER A 50 2.43 -1.31 -1.65
C SER A 50 1.05 -1.25 -2.31
N VAL A 51 0.00 -1.15 -1.50
CA VAL A 51 -1.39 -0.95 -1.94
C VAL A 51 -1.89 0.33 -1.27
N ASP A 52 -1.93 1.40 -2.07
CA ASP A 52 -2.38 2.74 -1.67
C ASP A 52 -3.05 3.34 -2.92
N ILE A 53 -4.34 3.06 -3.06
CA ILE A 53 -5.16 3.39 -4.24
C ILE A 53 -6.43 4.16 -3.86
N ASP A 54 -6.41 4.81 -2.69
CA ASP A 54 -7.45 5.69 -2.18
C ASP A 54 -8.84 5.04 -2.14
N GLY A 55 -8.99 3.79 -1.67
CA GLY A 55 -10.30 3.20 -1.45
C GLY A 55 -10.37 1.67 -1.50
N ASN A 56 -10.17 1.07 -2.67
CA ASN A 56 -10.39 -0.37 -2.86
C ASN A 56 -9.23 -1.25 -2.34
N ASP A 57 -8.35 -0.71 -1.51
CA ASP A 57 -7.10 -1.32 -1.02
C ASP A 57 -7.32 -2.72 -0.44
N TYR A 58 -8.33 -2.85 0.43
CA TYR A 58 -8.73 -4.14 1.01
C TYR A 58 -9.11 -5.16 -0.07
N TRP A 59 -9.91 -4.75 -1.06
CA TRP A 59 -10.43 -5.65 -2.09
C TRP A 59 -9.36 -6.05 -3.10
N VAL A 60 -8.51 -5.10 -3.49
CA VAL A 60 -7.38 -5.37 -4.37
C VAL A 60 -6.38 -6.30 -3.70
N TRP A 61 -5.99 -6.05 -2.45
CA TRP A 61 -5.11 -6.98 -1.74
C TRP A 61 -5.76 -8.34 -1.52
N LYS A 62 -7.08 -8.39 -1.23
CA LYS A 62 -7.82 -9.64 -1.14
C LYS A 62 -7.80 -10.42 -2.46
N ALA A 63 -7.88 -9.76 -3.61
CA ALA A 63 -7.90 -10.41 -4.92
C ALA A 63 -6.55 -10.99 -5.37
N ILE A 64 -5.43 -10.51 -4.84
CA ILE A 64 -4.10 -11.06 -5.15
C ILE A 64 -3.94 -12.42 -4.46
N GLN A 65 -3.92 -13.52 -5.21
CA GLN A 65 -3.84 -14.89 -4.70
C GLN A 65 -2.61 -15.66 -5.21
N ARG A 66 -2.17 -15.39 -6.44
CA ARG A 66 -1.05 -16.05 -7.12
C ARG A 66 0.31 -15.46 -6.77
N PHE A 67 0.33 -14.34 -6.05
CA PHE A 67 1.54 -13.61 -5.68
C PHE A 67 1.70 -13.56 -4.16
N SER A 68 2.94 -13.78 -3.70
CA SER A 68 3.31 -13.91 -2.29
C SER A 68 4.50 -13.01 -1.95
N PRO A 69 4.33 -11.67 -1.94
CA PRO A 69 5.39 -10.76 -1.53
C PRO A 69 5.88 -11.04 -0.10
N ARG A 70 7.12 -10.70 0.24
CA ARG A 70 7.65 -10.89 1.60
C ARG A 70 7.05 -9.89 2.58
N VAL A 71 6.80 -8.67 2.12
CA VAL A 71 6.21 -7.56 2.88
C VAL A 71 5.09 -6.91 2.06
N VAL A 72 3.99 -6.57 2.72
CA VAL A 72 2.89 -5.79 2.15
C VAL A 72 2.66 -4.54 2.99
N SER A 73 2.62 -3.38 2.36
CA SER A 73 2.06 -2.15 2.94
C SER A 73 0.68 -1.93 2.36
N VAL A 74 -0.32 -1.67 3.21
CA VAL A 74 -1.68 -1.36 2.78
C VAL A 74 -2.16 -0.09 3.48
N GLU A 75 -2.76 0.82 2.73
CA GLU A 75 -3.42 1.98 3.29
C GLU A 75 -4.56 1.54 4.22
N TYR A 76 -4.61 2.12 5.41
CA TYR A 76 -5.71 1.94 6.35
C TYR A 76 -6.29 3.28 6.78
N ASN A 77 -7.59 3.26 7.04
CA ASN A 77 -8.33 4.41 7.49
C ASN A 77 -8.16 4.58 9.01
N GLY A 78 -7.18 5.41 9.40
CA GLY A 78 -6.87 5.72 10.79
C GLY A 78 -7.95 6.47 11.57
N VAL A 79 -9.09 6.81 10.94
CA VAL A 79 -10.26 7.38 11.64
C VAL A 79 -10.90 6.36 12.57
N PHE A 80 -10.85 5.08 12.21
CA PHE A 80 -11.41 4.01 13.02
C PHE A 80 -10.47 3.63 14.16
N PRO A 81 -10.99 3.46 15.40
CA PRO A 81 -10.23 2.87 16.49
C PRO A 81 -9.74 1.46 16.17
N ALA A 82 -8.64 1.04 16.80
CA ALA A 82 -7.95 -0.22 16.52
C ALA A 82 -8.83 -1.49 16.54
N HIS A 83 -9.89 -1.52 17.35
CA HIS A 83 -10.77 -2.69 17.50
C HIS A 83 -11.92 -2.73 16.48
N VAL A 84 -12.19 -1.63 15.78
CA VAL A 84 -13.32 -1.54 14.86
C VAL A 84 -13.00 -2.30 13.58
N ASN A 85 -13.81 -3.31 13.26
CA ASN A 85 -13.73 -4.06 12.02
C ASN A 85 -14.70 -3.48 10.97
N TRP A 86 -14.17 -2.63 10.10
CA TRP A 86 -14.91 -1.94 9.05
C TRP A 86 -14.17 -2.02 7.70
N VAL A 87 -14.93 -2.18 6.62
CA VAL A 87 -14.45 -2.23 5.23
C VAL A 87 -15.43 -1.46 4.36
N MET A 88 -14.94 -0.55 3.53
CA MET A 88 -15.75 0.10 2.50
C MET A 88 -16.26 -0.95 1.49
N PRO A 89 -17.56 -0.97 1.11
CA PRO A 89 -18.06 -1.82 0.04
C PRO A 89 -17.25 -1.67 -1.25
N TYR A 90 -17.00 -2.78 -1.94
CA TYR A 90 -16.26 -2.76 -3.19
C TYR A 90 -17.02 -1.96 -4.26
N ALA A 91 -16.34 -1.02 -4.89
CA ALA A 91 -16.87 -0.25 -6.01
C ALA A 91 -15.77 -0.08 -7.07
N PRO A 92 -15.79 -0.84 -8.19
CA PRO A 92 -14.66 -0.93 -9.13
C PRO A 92 -14.32 0.36 -9.88
N GLN A 93 -15.16 1.39 -9.79
CA GLN A 93 -14.89 2.73 -10.34
C GLN A 93 -14.83 3.79 -9.22
N HIS A 94 -14.62 3.38 -7.97
CA HIS A 94 -14.48 4.29 -6.86
C HIS A 94 -13.29 5.24 -7.09
N SER A 95 -13.56 6.54 -6.97
CA SER A 95 -12.55 7.56 -6.85
C SER A 95 -12.80 8.25 -5.53
N TRP A 96 -11.76 8.43 -4.73
CA TRP A 96 -11.88 9.11 -3.46
C TRP A 96 -12.39 10.54 -3.66
N ASP A 97 -13.34 10.94 -2.83
CA ASP A 97 -13.99 12.26 -2.84
C ASP A 97 -13.43 13.21 -1.77
N GLY A 98 -12.34 12.82 -1.10
CA GLY A 98 -11.72 13.58 -0.02
C GLY A 98 -12.38 13.41 1.35
N THR A 99 -13.41 12.56 1.47
CA THR A 99 -14.09 12.29 2.75
C THR A 99 -13.37 11.22 3.57
N ASN A 100 -13.86 10.93 4.78
CA ASN A 100 -13.35 9.82 5.58
C ASN A 100 -13.92 8.45 5.15
N TYR A 101 -14.66 8.38 4.04
CA TYR A 101 -15.25 7.15 3.51
C TYR A 101 -14.34 6.53 2.44
N TYR A 102 -13.32 5.81 2.90
CA TYR A 102 -12.36 5.12 2.04
C TYR A 102 -11.76 3.91 2.77
N GLY A 103 -11.24 2.97 1.99
CA GLY A 103 -10.33 1.94 2.48
C GLY A 103 -10.98 0.95 3.44
N ALA A 104 -10.20 0.57 4.44
CA ALA A 104 -10.63 -0.29 5.52
C ALA A 104 -9.98 0.13 6.84
N SER A 105 -10.61 -0.27 7.94
CA SER A 105 -10.02 -0.19 9.28
C SER A 105 -8.78 -1.07 9.42
N LEU A 106 -7.90 -0.74 10.38
CA LEU A 106 -6.72 -1.57 10.68
C LEU A 106 -7.11 -3.01 11.09
N LYS A 107 -8.18 -3.18 11.87
CA LYS A 107 -8.66 -4.51 12.28
C LYS A 107 -9.10 -5.37 11.09
N ALA A 108 -9.75 -4.77 10.10
CA ALA A 108 -10.13 -5.49 8.89
C ALA A 108 -8.91 -5.98 8.11
N LEU A 109 -7.88 -5.13 7.98
CA LEU A 109 -6.64 -5.50 7.31
C LEU A 109 -5.83 -6.54 8.10
N GLU A 110 -5.80 -6.47 9.43
CA GLU A 110 -5.27 -7.53 10.29
C GLU A 110 -5.92 -8.89 9.98
N ASN A 111 -7.25 -8.91 9.93
CA ASN A 111 -8.01 -10.13 9.64
C ASN A 111 -7.72 -10.66 8.23
N LEU A 112 -7.64 -9.78 7.23
CA LEU A 112 -7.28 -10.16 5.87
C LEU A 112 -5.85 -10.69 5.78
N GLY A 113 -4.88 -10.00 6.41
CA GLY A 113 -3.49 -10.44 6.48
C GLY A 113 -3.37 -11.85 7.06
N ARG A 114 -4.06 -12.12 8.17
CA ARG A 114 -4.10 -13.44 8.79
C ARG A 114 -4.63 -14.53 7.83
N GLN A 115 -5.72 -14.25 7.11
CA GLN A 115 -6.27 -15.18 6.11
C GLN A 115 -5.29 -15.46 4.97
N LYS A 116 -4.45 -14.48 4.64
CA LYS A 116 -3.47 -14.56 3.55
C LYS A 116 -2.09 -15.08 3.98
N GLY A 117 -1.89 -15.43 5.26
CA GLY A 117 -0.59 -15.89 5.77
C GLY A 117 0.41 -14.78 6.11
N TYR A 118 -0.09 -13.61 6.51
CA TYR A 118 0.70 -12.46 6.94
C TYR A 118 0.32 -12.00 8.35
N SER A 119 1.26 -11.35 9.02
CA SER A 119 1.06 -10.75 10.34
C SER A 119 1.30 -9.24 10.28
N LEU A 120 0.43 -8.47 10.94
CA LEU A 120 0.60 -7.03 11.13
C LEU A 120 1.77 -6.79 12.08
N VAL A 121 2.80 -6.06 11.63
CA VAL A 121 4.02 -5.82 12.41
C VAL A 121 4.25 -4.35 12.79
N GLY A 122 3.43 -3.43 12.25
CA GLY A 122 3.52 -2.02 12.57
C GLY A 122 2.70 -1.14 11.64
N CYS A 123 2.59 0.13 12.02
CA CYS A 123 2.00 1.18 11.21
C CYS A 123 2.96 2.37 11.12
N ASN A 124 2.82 3.21 10.09
CA ASN A 124 3.56 4.46 10.05
C ASN A 124 3.00 5.46 11.08
N LEU A 125 3.85 6.39 11.54
CA LEU A 125 3.50 7.38 12.58
C LEU A 125 2.33 8.32 12.20
N VAL A 126 2.07 8.48 10.90
CA VAL A 126 0.95 9.30 10.40
C VAL A 126 -0.39 8.59 10.61
N GLY A 127 -0.40 7.26 10.74
CA GLY A 127 -1.61 6.47 10.91
C GLY A 127 -2.38 6.24 9.61
N VAL A 128 -1.65 5.95 8.52
CA VAL A 128 -2.23 5.71 7.18
C VAL A 128 -1.74 4.44 6.51
N ASN A 129 -0.55 3.93 6.84
CA ASN A 129 0.00 2.72 6.22
C ASN A 129 0.26 1.65 7.27
N ALA A 130 -0.24 0.44 7.00
CA ALA A 130 -0.06 -0.75 7.82
C ALA A 130 0.89 -1.73 7.12
N PHE A 131 1.86 -2.25 7.86
CA PHE A 131 2.90 -3.14 7.34
C PHE A 131 2.67 -4.58 7.80
N PHE A 132 2.67 -5.49 6.84
CA PHE A 132 2.44 -6.90 7.01
C PHE A 132 3.65 -7.70 6.54
N VAL A 133 4.07 -8.69 7.33
CA VAL A 133 5.18 -9.60 7.00
C VAL A 133 4.64 -11.00 6.83
N ARG A 134 5.11 -11.70 5.80
CA ARG A 134 4.75 -13.10 5.53
C ARG A 134 5.18 -13.99 6.70
N ASN A 135 4.30 -14.88 7.14
CA ASN A 135 4.47 -15.58 8.42
C ASN A 135 5.75 -16.42 8.52
N ASP A 136 6.22 -16.98 7.40
CA ASP A 136 7.47 -17.75 7.30
C ASP A 136 8.73 -16.90 7.52
N LEU A 137 8.61 -15.56 7.46
CA LEU A 137 9.73 -14.63 7.58
C LEU A 137 9.78 -13.86 8.90
N LEU A 138 8.74 -13.98 9.74
CA LEU A 138 8.63 -13.22 11.01
C LEU A 138 9.80 -13.47 11.95
N GLY A 139 10.02 -14.74 12.33
CA GLY A 139 10.93 -15.09 13.43
C GLY A 139 10.56 -14.35 14.72
N ASP A 140 11.58 -13.91 15.47
CA ASP A 140 11.50 -13.10 16.69
C ASP A 140 11.78 -11.61 16.46
N ARG A 141 11.69 -11.16 15.19
CA ARG A 141 12.14 -9.81 14.77
C ARG A 141 11.12 -8.70 15.01
N PHE A 142 9.88 -9.05 15.35
CA PHE A 142 8.76 -8.11 15.44
C PHE A 142 8.00 -8.26 16.77
N CYS A 143 7.45 -7.15 17.25
CA CYS A 143 6.75 -7.08 18.52
C CYS A 143 5.38 -7.77 18.43
N ALA A 144 5.20 -8.89 19.11
CA ALA A 144 3.89 -9.52 19.30
C ALA A 144 3.11 -8.84 20.45
N PRO A 145 1.76 -8.96 20.50
CA PRO A 145 0.90 -9.68 19.57
C PRO A 145 0.68 -8.91 18.26
N PHE A 146 0.58 -9.63 17.14
CA PHE A 146 0.38 -9.06 15.79
C PHE A 146 -1.07 -8.60 15.56
N THR A 147 -1.57 -7.74 16.44
CA THR A 147 -2.94 -7.23 16.43
C THR A 147 -2.97 -5.73 16.17
N ALA A 148 -4.10 -5.25 15.65
CA ALA A 148 -4.36 -3.84 15.46
C ALA A 148 -4.19 -3.08 16.78
N GLU A 149 -4.67 -3.59 17.91
CA GLU A 149 -4.57 -2.93 19.21
C GLU A 149 -3.11 -2.71 19.67
N ASN A 150 -2.18 -3.58 19.25
CA ASN A 150 -0.76 -3.47 19.58
C ASN A 150 -0.01 -2.49 18.66
N HIS A 151 -0.38 -2.47 17.38
CA HIS A 151 0.36 -1.74 16.34
C HIS A 151 -0.31 -0.46 15.85
N TYR A 152 -1.52 -0.16 16.33
CA TYR A 152 -2.31 0.97 15.87
C TYR A 152 -1.59 2.29 16.07
N GLU A 153 -1.59 3.10 15.02
CA GLU A 153 -1.19 4.50 15.10
C GLU A 153 -2.42 5.37 14.82
N PRO A 154 -2.76 6.34 15.68
CA PRO A 154 -3.84 7.26 15.40
C PRO A 154 -3.50 8.13 14.19
N ARG A 155 -4.54 8.61 13.53
CA ARG A 155 -4.44 9.55 12.41
C ARG A 155 -3.81 10.87 12.85
N ARG A 156 -2.57 11.14 12.43
CA ARG A 156 -1.78 12.34 12.75
C ARG A 156 -1.42 13.16 11.50
N TYR A 157 -2.42 13.56 10.71
CA TYR A 157 -2.20 14.33 9.46
C TYR A 157 -1.43 15.64 9.63
N PHE A 158 -1.40 16.23 10.83
CA PHE A 158 -0.59 17.41 11.12
C PHE A 158 0.92 17.15 10.89
N LEU A 159 1.39 15.90 10.99
CA LEU A 159 2.77 15.53 10.66
C LEU A 159 3.09 15.67 9.16
N CYS A 160 2.07 15.60 8.30
CA CYS A 160 2.22 15.74 6.85
C CYS A 160 2.13 17.19 6.37
N GLN A 161 1.79 18.15 7.25
CA GLN A 161 1.59 19.57 6.91
C GLN A 161 2.89 20.40 7.01
N SER A 162 4.05 19.74 6.94
CA SER A 162 5.35 20.41 6.99
C SER A 162 5.52 21.40 5.82
N PRO A 163 6.01 22.64 6.07
CA PRO A 163 6.29 23.64 5.03
C PRO A 163 7.38 23.21 4.02
N TRP A 164 8.08 22.10 4.29
CA TRP A 164 9.09 21.51 3.40
C TRP A 164 8.51 20.58 2.32
N ARG A 165 7.19 20.62 2.08
CA ARG A 165 6.42 19.70 1.24
C ARG A 165 6.79 19.68 -0.25
N TYR A 166 7.47 20.70 -0.75
CA TYR A 166 7.91 20.77 -2.14
C TYR A 166 9.38 20.37 -2.25
N MET A 167 9.65 19.07 -2.07
CA MET A 167 10.96 18.51 -2.37
C MET A 167 11.17 18.51 -3.89
N LYS A 168 11.75 19.59 -4.42
CA LYS A 168 12.37 19.57 -5.74
C LYS A 168 13.62 18.72 -5.63
N PHE A 169 13.54 17.46 -6.05
CA PHE A 169 14.67 16.50 -5.94
C PHE A 169 15.92 16.88 -6.76
N GLY A 170 15.89 17.99 -7.50
CA GLY A 170 17.06 18.54 -8.20
C GLY A 170 17.64 17.57 -9.24
N PRO A 171 18.75 17.94 -9.91
CA PRO A 171 19.55 16.97 -10.64
C PRO A 171 20.23 16.00 -9.66
N TYR A 172 20.24 14.70 -9.97
CA TYR A 172 20.99 13.69 -9.23
C TYR A 172 22.17 13.19 -10.07
N VAL A 173 23.23 12.76 -9.40
CA VAL A 173 24.40 12.14 -10.04
C VAL A 173 24.24 10.63 -9.94
N GLU A 174 24.44 9.91 -11.05
CA GLU A 174 24.48 8.45 -11.04
C GLU A 174 25.66 7.96 -10.19
N GLY A 175 25.40 7.01 -9.29
CA GLY A 175 26.40 6.29 -8.50
C GLY A 175 26.54 4.84 -8.95
#